data_AF-A0A2D5QHY6-F1
#
_entry.id   AF-A0A2D5QHY6-F1
#
_cell.length_a   1.000
_cell.length_b   1.000
_cell.length_c   1.000
_cell.angle_alpha   90.00
_cell.angle_beta   90.00
_cell.angle_gamma   90.00
#
_symmetry.space_group_name_H-M   'P 1'
#
loop_
_entity.id
_entity.type
_entity.pdbx_description
1 polymer ?
#
loop_
_entity_poly.entity_id
_entity_poly.type
_entity_poly.pdbx_seq_one_letter_code
_entity_poly.pdbx_strand_id
1 'polypeptide(L)'
;MKDTISVNKRRNVAFLQKENYNECWKISQKYSSVLMKNINSGNLYTICCSTNGQYLTELKSKGLQLNDKKDRNKNYIQVWSTMLNTVRKGEVEKQAIRLLHQTNCQRSS
;
A
#
# COMPACT_ATOMS: atom_id res chain seq x y z
N MET A 1 39.63 2.42 9.95
CA MET A 1 39.04 1.12 9.51
C MET A 1 37.67 0.80 10.13
N LYS A 2 37.34 1.30 11.33
CA LYS A 2 36.00 1.15 11.94
C LYS A 2 34.89 1.88 11.16
N ASP A 3 35.23 2.98 10.47
CA ASP A 3 34.24 3.80 9.77
C ASP A 3 33.62 3.11 8.56
N THR A 4 34.40 2.34 7.79
CA THR A 4 33.95 1.63 6.58
C THR A 4 32.87 0.58 6.89
N ILE A 5 33.02 -0.14 8.01
CA ILE A 5 32.04 -1.16 8.45
C ILE A 5 30.71 -0.49 8.82
N SER A 6 30.77 0.66 9.51
CA SER A 6 29.57 1.41 9.91
C SER A 6 28.82 1.99 8.69
N VAL A 7 29.55 2.47 7.69
CA VAL A 7 29.00 3.02 6.44
C VAL A 7 28.30 1.92 5.63
N ASN A 8 28.93 0.74 5.50
CA ASN A 8 28.33 -0.40 4.81
C ASN A 8 27.05 -0.89 5.50
N LYS A 9 27.02 -0.91 6.84
CA LYS A 9 25.80 -1.24 7.60
C LYS A 9 24.66 -0.25 7.33
N ARG A 10 24.95 1.06 7.33
CA ARG A 10 23.93 2.09 7.02
C ARG A 10 23.40 1.97 5.59
N ARG A 11 24.27 1.70 4.62
CA ARG A 11 23.89 1.47 3.21
C ARG A 11 22.96 0.26 3.07
N ASN A 12 23.28 -0.85 3.74
CA ASN A 12 22.42 -2.04 3.73
C ASN A 12 21.04 -1.77 4.35
N VAL A 13 20.98 -1.01 5.44
CA VAL A 13 19.68 -0.63 6.04
C VAL A 13 18.86 0.24 5.09
N ALA A 14 19.47 1.25 4.47
CA ALA A 14 18.78 2.11 3.51
C ALA A 14 18.31 1.34 2.26
N PHE A 15 19.11 0.37 1.80
CA PHE A 15 18.74 -0.52 0.70
C PHE A 15 17.51 -1.36 1.06
N LEU A 16 17.52 -2.04 2.21
CA LEU A 16 16.40 -2.85 2.69
C LEU A 16 15.13 -2.01 2.91
N GLN A 17 15.27 -0.79 3.44
CA GLN A 17 14.13 0.12 3.59
C GLN A 17 13.49 0.48 2.24
N LYS A 18 14.32 0.78 1.23
CA LYS A 18 13.84 1.07 -0.12
C LYS A 18 13.18 -0.15 -0.76
N GLU A 19 13.76 -1.33 -0.59
CA GLU A 19 13.21 -2.59 -1.10
C GLU A 19 11.85 -2.90 -0.47
N ASN A 20 11.75 -2.82 0.86
CA ASN A 20 10.50 -3.01 1.59
C ASN A 20 9.44 -1.99 1.18
N TYR A 21 9.82 -0.72 0.99
CA TYR A 21 8.91 0.32 0.52
C TYR A 21 8.35 0.03 -0.86
N ASN A 22 9.20 -0.41 -1.80
CA ASN A 22 8.78 -0.79 -3.14
C ASN A 22 7.87 -2.03 -3.11
N GLU A 23 8.18 -3.02 -2.28
CA GLU A 23 7.35 -4.20 -2.10
C GLU A 23 5.96 -3.85 -1.57
N CYS A 24 5.84 -2.90 -0.64
CA CYS A 24 4.54 -2.40 -0.17
C CYS A 24 3.68 -1.86 -1.31
N TRP A 25 4.26 -1.10 -2.24
CA TRP A 25 3.54 -0.56 -3.39
C TRP A 25 3.18 -1.64 -4.41
N LYS A 26 4.03 -2.65 -4.63
CA LYS A 26 3.71 -3.80 -5.49
C LYS A 26 2.50 -4.59 -4.96
N ILE A 27 2.48 -4.86 -3.65
CA ILE A 27 1.35 -5.55 -3.01
C ILE A 27 0.10 -4.67 -3.08
N SER A 28 0.22 -3.36 -2.82
CA SER A 28 -0.89 -2.42 -2.97
C SER A 28 -1.45 -2.42 -4.40
N GLN A 29 -0.58 -2.40 -5.42
CA GLN A 29 -0.97 -2.47 -6.82
C GLN A 29 -1.75 -3.76 -7.13
N LYS A 30 -1.24 -4.92 -6.71
CA LYS A 30 -1.91 -6.23 -6.85
C LYS A 30 -3.36 -6.17 -6.41
N TYR A 31 -3.63 -5.67 -5.20
CA TYR A 31 -5.00 -5.62 -4.67
C TYR A 31 -5.85 -4.51 -5.29
N SER A 32 -5.28 -3.36 -5.65
CA SER A 32 -6.04 -2.34 -6.39
C SER A 32 -6.47 -2.81 -7.78
N SER A 33 -5.67 -3.66 -8.45
CA SER A 33 -6.05 -4.30 -9.71
C SER A 33 -7.24 -5.26 -9.53
N VAL A 34 -7.36 -5.93 -8.38
CA VAL A 34 -8.54 -6.74 -8.04
C VAL A 34 -9.79 -5.85 -7.92
N LEU A 35 -9.69 -4.68 -7.28
CA LEU A 35 -10.80 -3.73 -7.20
C LEU A 35 -11.21 -3.21 -8.58
N MET A 36 -10.24 -2.88 -9.44
CA MET A 36 -10.52 -2.42 -10.80
C MET A 36 -11.33 -3.44 -11.62
N LYS A 37 -11.02 -4.74 -11.47
CA LYS A 37 -11.79 -5.82 -12.13
C LYS A 37 -13.23 -5.92 -11.62
N ASN A 38 -13.50 -5.49 -10.38
CA ASN A 38 -14.80 -5.59 -9.73
C ASN A 38 -15.53 -4.25 -9.59
N ILE A 39 -15.05 -3.19 -10.27
CA ILE A 39 -15.50 -1.80 -10.07
C ILE A 39 -16.99 -1.55 -10.38
N ASN A 40 -17.63 -2.44 -11.14
CA ASN A 40 -19.04 -2.35 -11.52
C ASN A 40 -19.96 -3.24 -10.68
N SER A 41 -19.45 -3.88 -9.63
CA SER A 41 -20.26 -4.70 -8.73
C SER A 41 -21.24 -3.86 -7.92
N GLY A 42 -22.44 -4.39 -7.67
CA GLY A 42 -23.47 -3.74 -6.83
C GLY A 42 -23.11 -3.63 -5.35
N ASN A 43 -22.12 -4.41 -4.87
CA ASN A 43 -21.67 -4.41 -3.47
C ASN A 43 -20.25 -3.84 -3.32
N LEU A 44 -20.00 -2.71 -3.97
CA LEU A 44 -18.65 -2.15 -4.14
C LEU A 44 -17.95 -1.85 -2.81
N TYR A 45 -18.65 -1.28 -1.83
CA TYR A 45 -18.10 -1.00 -0.50
C TYR A 45 -17.63 -2.26 0.23
N THR A 46 -18.43 -3.34 0.21
CA THR A 46 -18.08 -4.63 0.83
C THR A 46 -16.84 -5.23 0.19
N ILE A 47 -16.75 -5.16 -1.14
CA ILE A 47 -15.56 -5.62 -1.88
C ILE A 47 -14.35 -4.79 -1.48
N CYS A 48 -14.47 -3.46 -1.41
CA CYS A 48 -13.38 -2.58 -0.99
C CYS A 48 -12.88 -2.93 0.43
N CYS A 49 -13.78 -3.16 1.38
CA CYS A 49 -13.43 -3.52 2.75
C CYS A 49 -12.71 -4.88 2.80
N SER A 50 -13.23 -5.89 2.12
CA SER A 50 -12.66 -7.23 2.07
C SER A 50 -11.26 -7.22 1.42
N THR A 51 -11.13 -6.57 0.27
CA THR A 51 -9.85 -6.44 -0.44
C THR A 51 -8.82 -5.66 0.39
N ASN A 52 -9.21 -4.59 1.08
CA ASN A 52 -8.32 -3.88 2.00
C ASN A 52 -7.87 -4.77 3.17
N GLY A 53 -8.75 -5.59 3.73
CA GLY A 53 -8.40 -6.55 4.78
C GLY A 53 -7.38 -7.58 4.32
N GLN A 54 -7.55 -8.13 3.11
CA GLN A 54 -6.58 -9.04 2.50
C GLN A 54 -5.22 -8.37 2.25
N TYR A 55 -5.25 -7.15 1.71
CA TYR A 55 -4.06 -6.32 1.52
C TYR A 55 -3.25 -6.13 2.81
N LEU A 56 -3.91 -5.68 3.89
CA LEU A 56 -3.25 -5.47 5.18
C LEU A 56 -2.73 -6.78 5.78
N THR A 57 -3.45 -7.89 5.56
CA THR A 57 -3.01 -9.22 6.02
C THR A 57 -1.74 -9.67 5.30
N GLU A 58 -1.63 -9.46 3.99
CA GLU A 58 -0.40 -9.79 3.23
C GLU A 58 0.77 -8.91 3.63
N LEU A 59 0.55 -7.61 3.89
CA LEU A 59 1.61 -6.75 4.42
C LEU A 59 2.11 -7.23 5.78
N LYS A 60 1.19 -7.65 6.66
CA LYS A 60 1.53 -8.15 7.98
C LYS A 60 2.28 -9.47 7.91
N SER A 61 1.84 -10.42 7.07
CA SER A 61 2.50 -11.73 6.93
C SER A 61 3.92 -11.63 6.37
N LYS A 62 4.18 -10.64 5.51
CA LYS A 62 5.52 -10.32 4.98
C LYS A 62 6.37 -9.47 5.92
N GLY A 63 5.85 -9.10 7.10
CA GLY A 63 6.56 -8.24 8.05
C GLY A 63 6.82 -6.82 7.52
N LEU A 64 6.05 -6.36 6.52
CA LEU A 64 6.18 -5.02 5.92
C LEU A 64 5.39 -3.95 6.69
N GLN A 65 4.47 -4.39 7.57
CA GLN A 65 3.63 -3.52 8.38
C GLN A 65 4.36 -2.97 9.62
N LEU A 66 5.66 -2.73 9.55
CA LEU A 66 6.49 -2.44 10.73
C LEU A 66 6.00 -1.17 11.44
N ASN A 67 5.65 -1.34 12.71
CA ASN A 67 5.24 -0.28 13.63
C ASN A 67 6.44 0.52 14.14
N ASP A 68 7.45 0.69 13.31
CA ASP A 68 8.61 1.45 13.73
C ASP A 68 8.24 2.92 13.71
N LYS A 69 8.34 3.60 14.86
CA LYS A 69 8.04 5.04 15.02
C LYS A 69 8.85 5.91 14.05
N LYS A 70 9.88 5.34 13.41
CA LYS A 70 10.73 5.98 12.39
C LYS A 70 10.15 5.93 10.98
N ASP A 71 9.28 4.96 10.64
CA ASP A 71 8.64 4.86 9.33
C ASP A 71 7.38 5.74 9.27
N ARG A 72 7.60 7.05 9.32
CA ARG A 72 6.55 8.08 9.42
C ARG A 72 5.68 8.28 8.18
N ASN A 73 5.86 7.50 7.11
CA ASN A 73 5.07 7.64 5.88
C ASN A 73 4.61 6.29 5.36
N LYS A 74 3.59 5.71 6.02
CA LYS A 74 2.82 4.57 5.48
C LYS A 74 1.80 5.04 4.44
N ASN A 75 2.23 5.88 3.51
CA ASN A 75 1.37 6.47 2.48
C ASN A 75 0.67 5.37 1.67
N TYR A 76 1.36 4.24 1.47
CA TYR A 76 0.81 3.05 0.84
C TYR A 76 -0.41 2.46 1.58
N ILE A 77 -0.54 2.64 2.91
CA ILE A 77 -1.76 2.29 3.69
C ILE A 77 -2.76 3.44 3.67
N GLN A 78 -2.30 4.68 3.87
CA GLN A 78 -3.18 5.85 4.00
C GLN A 78 -4.07 6.05 2.77
N VAL A 79 -3.54 5.81 1.56
CA VAL A 79 -4.33 5.91 0.32
C VAL A 79 -5.52 4.97 0.29
N TRP A 80 -5.44 3.80 0.95
CA TRP A 80 -6.57 2.88 1.09
C TRP A 80 -7.62 3.41 2.06
N SER A 81 -7.21 3.98 3.19
CA SER A 81 -8.14 4.60 4.14
C SER A 81 -8.90 5.75 3.50
N THR A 82 -8.20 6.60 2.73
CA THR A 82 -8.83 7.68 1.96
C THR A 82 -9.84 7.13 0.95
N MET A 83 -9.46 6.10 0.18
CA MET A 83 -10.37 5.46 -0.77
C MET A 83 -11.61 4.90 -0.06
N LEU A 84 -11.46 4.16 1.03
CA LEU A 84 -12.57 3.57 1.79
C LEU A 84 -13.53 4.62 2.36
N ASN A 85 -12.99 5.71 2.90
CA ASN A 85 -13.81 6.81 3.41
C ASN A 85 -14.63 7.45 2.29
N THR A 86 -14.07 7.57 1.09
CA THR A 86 -14.77 8.12 -0.07
C THR A 86 -15.83 7.15 -0.60
N VAL A 87 -15.51 5.85 -0.69
CA VAL A 87 -16.49 4.82 -1.10
C VAL A 87 -17.66 4.78 -0.10
N ARG A 88 -17.38 4.84 1.21
CA ARG A 88 -18.42 4.89 2.25
C ARG A 88 -19.42 6.05 2.08
N LYS A 89 -19.00 7.17 1.50
CA LYS A 89 -19.88 8.33 1.23
C LYS A 89 -20.79 8.14 0.01
N GLY A 90 -20.49 7.21 -0.89
CA GLY A 90 -21.38 6.77 -1.97
C GLY A 90 -21.40 7.63 -3.25
N GLU A 91 -20.92 8.87 -3.25
CA GLU A 91 -21.08 9.79 -4.40
C GLU A 91 -20.10 9.53 -5.56
N VAL A 92 -18.87 9.09 -5.25
CA VAL A 92 -17.75 9.00 -6.23
C VAL A 92 -16.91 7.75 -6.03
N GLU A 93 -17.57 6.62 -5.70
CA GLU A 93 -16.92 5.36 -5.32
C GLU A 93 -15.96 4.84 -6.40
N LYS A 94 -16.43 4.83 -7.66
CA LYS A 94 -15.64 4.32 -8.79
C LYS A 94 -14.41 5.20 -9.06
N GLN A 95 -14.56 6.52 -8.94
CA GLN A 95 -13.46 7.47 -9.10
C GLN A 95 -12.43 7.29 -7.99
N ALA A 96 -12.86 7.04 -6.75
CA ALA A 96 -11.96 6.76 -5.63
C ALA A 96 -11.11 5.50 -5.88
N ILE A 97 -11.72 4.43 -6.41
CA ILE A 97 -11.01 3.18 -6.77
C ILE A 97 -10.02 3.42 -7.92
N ARG A 98 -10.43 4.16 -8.96
CA ARG A 98 -9.54 4.51 -10.08
C ARG A 98 -8.35 5.32 -9.62
N LEU A 99 -8.57 6.30 -8.73
CA LEU A 99 -7.51 7.13 -8.17
C LEU A 99 -6.54 6.31 -7.31
N LEU A 100 -7.05 5.38 -6.49
CA LEU A 100 -6.22 4.44 -5.74
C LEU A 100 -5.34 3.61 -6.69
N HIS A 101 -5.94 3.04 -7.73
CA HIS A 101 -5.20 2.21 -8.68
C HIS A 101 -4.14 3.01 -9.45
N GLN A 102 -4.49 4.20 -9.94
CA GLN A 102 -3.55 5.11 -10.61
C GLN A 102 -2.36 5.45 -9.69
N THR A 103 -2.65 5.79 -8.43
CA THR A 103 -1.62 6.10 -7.43
C THR A 103 -0.69 4.91 -7.22
N ASN A 104 -1.24 3.69 -7.13
CA ASN A 104 -0.43 2.49 -6.98
C ASN A 104 0.44 2.25 -8.20
N CYS A 105 -0.10 2.33 -9.42
CA CYS A 105 0.66 2.16 -10.66
C CYS A 105 1.84 3.13 -10.75
N GLN A 106 1.65 4.41 -10.40
CA GLN A 106 2.71 5.42 -10.41
C GLN A 106 3.81 5.16 -9.38
N ARG A 107 3.49 4.48 -8.28
CA ARG A 107 4.41 4.25 -7.14
C ARG A 107 5.07 2.87 -7.18
N SER A 108 4.50 1.94 -7.94
CA SER A 108 5.02 0.59 -8.15
C SER A 108 5.98 0.47 -9.34
N SER A 109 6.08 1.52 -10.17
CA SER A 109 7.01 1.62 -11.31
C SER A 109 8.45 1.88 -10.89
#